data_AF-A0A848TZB3-F1
#
_entry.id   AF-A0A848TZB3-F1
#
_cell.length_a   1.000
_cell.length_b   1.000
_cell.length_c   1.000
_cell.angle_alpha   90.00
_cell.angle_beta   90.00
_cell.angle_gamma   90.00
#
_symmetry.space_group_name_H-M   'P 1'
#
loop_
_entity.id
_entity.type
_entity.pdbx_description
1 polymer ?
#
loop_
_entity_poly.entity_id
_entity_poly.type
_entity_poly.pdbx_seq_one_letter_code
_entity_poly.pdbx_strand_id
1 'polypeptide(L)' 'EIGTAREVISRQLSEFQRREWIVQSRGNIRLLDVAALEQLTRQ' A
#
# COMPACT_ATOMS: atom_id res chain seq x y z
N GLU A 1 -2.40 -20.47 4.75
CA GLU A 1 -3.34 -19.94 3.74
C GLU A 1 -2.96 -18.54 3.32
N ILE A 2 -3.02 -18.25 2.02
CA ILE A 2 -3.00 -16.89 1.49
C ILE A 2 -4.43 -16.39 1.69
N GLY A 3 -4.68 -15.47 2.64
CA GLY A 3 -6.04 -15.04 3.00
C GLY A 3 -6.86 -14.50 1.81
N THR A 4 -8.11 -14.08 2.05
CA THR A 4 -8.96 -13.52 1.00
C THR A 4 -8.28 -12.34 0.30
N ALA A 5 -8.64 -12.07 -0.96
CA ALA A 5 -8.06 -10.96 -1.72
C ALA A 5 -8.11 -9.63 -0.95
N ARG A 6 -9.21 -9.36 -0.23
CA ARG A 6 -9.35 -8.17 0.62
C ARG A 6 -8.30 -8.12 1.73
N GLU A 7 -8.00 -9.24 2.38
CA GLU A 7 -7.01 -9.31 3.46
C GLU A 7 -5.60 -9.11 2.92
N VAL A 8 -5.31 -9.67 1.75
CA VAL A 8 -4.01 -9.47 1.08
C VAL A 8 -3.81 -7.99 0.75
N ILE A 9 -4.80 -7.33 0.12
CA ILE A 9 -4.71 -5.91 -0.22
C ILE A 9 -4.61 -5.04 1.05
N SER A 10 -5.41 -5.33 2.09
CA SER A 10 -5.36 -4.59 3.36
C SER A 10 -3.97 -4.66 4.02
N ARG A 11 -3.32 -5.83 3.93
CA ARG A 11 -1.97 -6.02 4.46
C ARG A 11 -0.95 -5.21 3.68
N GLN A 12 -1.01 -5.23 2.35
CA GLN A 12 -0.09 -4.43 1.52
C GLN A 12 -0.23 -2.93 1.77
N LEU A 13 -1.46 -2.43 1.86
CA LEU A 13 -1.72 -1.04 2.20
C LEU A 13 -1.20 -0.66 3.60
N SER A 14 -1.24 -1.58 4.56
CA SER A 14 -0.68 -1.37 5.90
C SER A 14 0.85 -1.28 5.86
N GLU A 15 1.50 -2.12 5.06
CA GLU A 15 2.96 -2.08 4.87
C GLU A 15 3.41 -0.81 4.15
N PHE A 16 2.67 -0.34 3.13
CA PHE A 16 2.96 0.93 2.47
C PHE A 16 2.83 2.12 3.43
N GLN A 17 1.83 2.11 4.32
CA GLN A 17 1.69 3.14 5.34
C GLN A 17 2.82 3.08 6.38
N ARG A 18 3.24 1.87 6.81
CA ARG A 18 4.40 1.71 7.73
C ARG A 18 5.69 2.27 7.14
N ARG A 19 5.85 2.20 5.82
CA ARG A 19 6.99 2.77 5.08
C ARG A 19 6.84 4.25 4.76
N GLU A 20 5.76 4.89 5.23
CA GLU A 20 5.43 6.29 4.96
C GLU A 20 5.24 6.60 3.47
N TRP A 21 4.89 5.59 2.66
CA TRP A 21 4.67 5.76 1.22
C TRP A 21 3.27 6.27 0.89
N ILE A 22 2.30 5.98 1.76
CA ILE A 22 0.91 6.42 1.64
C ILE A 22 0.35 6.84 2.99
N VAL A 23 -0.74 7.60 2.94
CA VAL A 23 -1.67 7.76 4.08
C VAL A 23 -3.07 7.40 3.66
N GLN A 24 -3.83 6.81 4.58
CA GLN A 24 -5.20 6.39 4.34
C GLN A 24 -6.20 7.26 5.11
N SER A 25 -7.36 7.45 4.51
CA SER A 25 -8.55 8.01 5.15
C SER A 25 -9.77 7.27 4.62
N ARG A 26 -10.96 7.52 5.18
CA ARG A 26 -12.17 6.79 4.79
C ARG A 26 -12.44 6.94 3.28
N GLY A 27 -12.29 5.84 2.55
CA GLY A 27 -12.49 5.79 1.10
C GLY A 27 -11.45 6.57 0.27
N ASN A 28 -10.30 6.94 0.85
CA ASN A 28 -9.27 7.70 0.16
C ASN A 28 -7.87 7.23 0.56
N ILE A 29 -6.97 7.18 -0.43
CA ILE A 29 -5.54 6.91 -0.24
C ILE A 29 -4.77 8.05 -0.90
N ARG A 30 -3.87 8.69 -0.15
CA ARG A 30 -2.97 9.71 -0.67
C ARG A 30 -1.57 9.11 -0.75
N LEU A 31 -0.92 9.28 -1.90
CA LEU A 31 0.47 8.89 -2.09
C LEU A 31 1.37 9.99 -1.52
N LEU A 32 2.34 9.58 -0.70
CA LEU A 32 3.36 10.46 -0.13
C LEU A 32 4.69 10.33 -0.88
N ASP A 33 5.05 9.10 -1.26
CA ASP A 33 6.28 8.80 -2.00
C ASP A 33 5.97 7.95 -3.23
N VAL A 34 5.71 8.64 -4.34
CA VAL A 34 5.41 8.00 -5.64
C VAL A 34 6.64 7.30 -6.20
N ALA A 35 7.83 7.86 -6.01
CA ALA A 35 9.06 7.30 -6.56
C ALA A 35 9.38 5.93 -5.94
N ALA A 36 9.20 5.77 -4.63
CA ALA A 36 9.36 4.48 -3.96
C ALA A 36 8.34 3.44 -4.45
N LEU A 37 7.10 3.84 -4.71
CA LEU A 37 6.07 2.95 -5.28
C LEU A 37 6.40 2.53 -6.72
N GLU A 38 6.91 3.44 -7.55
CA GLU A 38 7.37 3.13 -8.92
C GLU A 38 8.58 2.19 -8.98
N GLN A 39 9.35 2.05 -7.89
CA GLN A 39 10.42 1.05 -7.83
C GLN A 39 9.85 -0.36 -7.68
N LEU A 40 8.71 -0.52 -7.01
CA LEU A 40 8.05 -1.83 -6.88
C LEU A 40 7.47 -2.33 -8.20
N THR A 41 7.05 -1.44 -9.10
CA THR A 41 6.42 -1.82 -10.37
C THR A 41 7.42 -2.33 -11.41
N ARG A 42 8.71 -2.23 -11.13
CA ARG A 42 9.80 -2.68 -12.01
C ARG A 42 10.36 -4.06 -11.63
N GLN A 43 9.73 -4.75 -10.66
CA GLN A 43 10.09 -6.09 -10.22
C GLN A 43 9.19 -7.16 -10.83
#